data_AF-A0A1J6I026-F1
#
_entry.id   AF-A0A1J6I026-F1
#
_cell.length_a   1.000
_cell.length_b   1.000
_cell.length_c   1.000
_cell.angle_alpha   90.00
_cell.angle_beta   90.00
_cell.angle_gamma   90.00
#
_symmetry.space_group_name_H-M   'P 1'
#
loop_
_entity.id
_entity.type
_entity.pdbx_description
1 polymer ?
#
loop_
_entity_poly.entity_id
_entity_poly.type
_entity_poly.pdbx_seq_one_letter_code
_entity_poly.pdbx_strand_id
1 'polypeptide(L)'
;KIGVQVPQYCAFCKATTETLEHLFFECSVTRSVWTRLLVWLGMKRNINEWKGELSWACRMARKKTERAAIASYVFAMLIYSLWRERNMIRFQQSTFEEHIICREIVLHVHTR
;
A
#
# COMPACT_ATOMS: atom_id res chain seq x y z
N LYS A 1 15.86 -11.24 -27.24
CA LYS A 1 15.22 -11.16 -25.90
C LYS A 1 14.04 -10.22 -26.01
N ILE A 2 12.81 -10.71 -25.84
CA ILE A 2 11.62 -9.83 -25.75
C ILE A 2 11.64 -9.27 -24.33
N GLY A 3 12.14 -8.06 -24.16
CA GLY A 3 12.07 -7.34 -22.90
C GLY A 3 10.93 -6.33 -22.97
N VAL A 4 9.97 -6.42 -22.07
CA VAL A 4 9.00 -5.32 -21.88
C VAL A 4 9.80 -4.13 -21.38
N GLN A 5 9.86 -3.05 -22.16
CA GLN A 5 10.44 -1.79 -21.70
C GLN A 5 9.48 -1.15 -20.69
N VAL A 6 9.79 -1.32 -19.41
CA VAL A 6 9.03 -0.71 -18.32
C VAL A 6 9.74 0.58 -17.91
N PRO A 7 9.03 1.71 -17.76
CA PRO A 7 9.67 2.94 -17.32
C PRO A 7 10.35 2.74 -15.96
N GLN A 8 11.55 3.29 -15.77
CA GLN A 8 12.34 3.05 -14.57
C GLN A 8 11.78 3.77 -13.33
N TYR A 9 11.18 4.94 -13.52
CA TYR A 9 10.62 5.74 -12.41
C TYR A 9 9.34 5.13 -11.85
N CYS A 10 9.13 5.27 -10.53
CA CYS A 10 7.98 4.81 -9.78
C CYS A 10 6.66 5.20 -10.45
N ALA A 11 5.72 4.24 -10.52
CA ALA A 11 4.41 4.47 -11.13
C ALA A 11 3.62 5.59 -10.45
N PHE A 12 3.86 5.85 -9.16
CA PHE A 12 3.13 6.83 -8.36
C PHE A 12 3.80 8.21 -8.32
N CYS A 13 4.99 8.34 -7.72
CA CYS A 13 5.63 9.65 -7.55
C CYS A 13 6.35 10.17 -8.80
N LYS A 14 6.62 9.30 -9.78
CA LYS A 14 7.38 9.61 -11.01
C LYS A 14 8.77 10.22 -10.79
N ALA A 15 9.31 10.21 -9.57
CA ALA A 15 10.51 10.94 -9.19
C ALA A 15 11.74 10.06 -8.86
N THR A 16 11.51 8.82 -8.42
CA THR A 16 12.58 7.90 -7.99
C THR A 16 12.43 6.57 -8.71
N THR A 17 13.53 5.84 -8.92
CA THR A 17 13.52 4.48 -9.48
C THR A 17 12.57 3.58 -8.69
N GLU A 18 11.73 2.82 -9.38
CA GLU A 18 10.83 1.87 -8.74
C GLU A 18 11.60 0.66 -8.22
N THR A 19 11.65 0.51 -6.91
CA THR A 19 12.03 -0.72 -6.20
C THR A 19 10.84 -1.21 -5.38
N LEU A 20 10.94 -2.42 -4.82
CA LEU A 20 9.91 -2.94 -3.91
C LEU A 20 9.75 -2.03 -2.69
N GLU A 21 10.87 -1.62 -2.10
CA GLU A 21 10.96 -0.74 -0.94
C GLU A 21 10.34 0.62 -1.24
N HIS A 22 10.72 1.20 -2.38
CA HIS A 22 10.17 2.47 -2.83
C HIS A 22 8.67 2.37 -3.08
N LEU A 23 8.23 1.35 -3.81
CA LEU A 23 6.82 1.14 -4.12
C LEU A 23 5.97 1.07 -2.85
N PHE A 24 6.39 0.27 -1.86
CA PHE A 24 5.50 -0.04 -0.75
C PHE A 24 5.54 0.95 0.39
N PHE A 25 6.65 1.59 0.78
CA PHE A 25 6.61 2.58 1.87
C PHE A 25 7.67 3.68 1.83
N GLU A 26 8.58 3.76 0.86
CA GLU A 26 9.48 4.93 0.72
C GLU A 26 8.94 6.00 -0.25
N CYS A 27 8.10 5.62 -1.21
CA CYS A 27 7.37 6.56 -2.05
C CYS A 27 6.44 7.41 -1.17
N SER A 28 6.54 8.73 -1.30
CA SER A 28 5.73 9.67 -0.52
C SER A 28 4.23 9.46 -0.71
N VAL A 29 3.81 9.07 -1.92
CA VAL A 29 2.41 8.80 -2.28
C VAL A 29 1.89 7.56 -1.55
N THR A 30 2.57 6.42 -1.65
CA THR A 30 2.10 5.18 -1.01
C THR A 30 2.25 5.23 0.52
N ARG A 31 3.27 5.93 1.02
CA ARG A 31 3.40 6.29 2.43
C ARG A 31 2.25 7.16 2.93
N SER A 32 1.77 8.12 2.13
CA SER A 32 0.59 8.94 2.46
C SER A 32 -0.67 8.08 2.59
N VAL A 33 -0.92 7.17 1.64
CA VAL A 33 -2.05 6.22 1.69
C VAL A 33 -2.00 5.40 2.98
N TRP A 34 -0.83 4.83 3.31
CA TRP A 34 -0.70 4.03 4.52
C TRP A 34 -0.88 4.85 5.80
N THR A 35 -0.38 6.10 5.82
CA THR A 35 -0.58 7.03 6.94
C THR A 35 -2.06 7.28 7.19
N ARG A 36 -2.85 7.53 6.13
CA ARG A 36 -4.29 7.77 6.23
C ARG A 36 -5.03 6.56 6.77
N LEU A 37 -4.69 5.36 6.31
CA LEU A 37 -5.28 4.11 6.81
C LEU A 37 -4.91 3.84 8.28
N LEU A 38 -3.67 4.11 8.69
CA LEU A 38 -3.26 4.01 10.09
C LEU A 38 -4.03 4.98 10.99
N VAL A 39 -4.25 6.22 10.54
CA VAL A 39 -5.10 7.20 11.23
C VAL A 39 -6.54 6.70 11.36
N TRP A 40 -7.11 6.16 10.28
CA TRP A 40 -8.44 5.57 10.29
C TRP A 40 -8.55 4.37 11.25
N LEU A 41 -7.52 3.53 11.34
CA LEU A 41 -7.40 2.45 12.33
C LEU A 41 -7.18 2.94 13.78
N GLY A 42 -7.05 4.25 13.99
CA GLY A 42 -6.72 4.88 15.27
C GLY A 42 -5.31 4.52 15.77
N MET A 43 -4.39 4.15 14.87
CA MET A 43 -3.03 3.70 15.19
C MET A 43 -2.01 4.82 14.94
N LYS A 44 -1.52 5.43 16.02
CA LYS A 44 -0.44 6.43 15.93
C LYS A 44 0.91 5.72 15.97
N ARG A 45 1.58 5.64 14.83
CA ARG A 45 2.92 5.05 14.70
C ARG A 45 3.68 5.66 13.53
N ASN A 46 5.01 5.59 13.61
CA ASN A 46 5.86 5.87 12.45
C ASN A 46 5.82 4.68 11.48
N ILE A 47 5.80 5.01 10.19
CA ILE A 47 5.96 4.05 9.10
C ILE A 47 7.45 3.77 8.95
N ASN A 48 7.80 2.49 9.01
CA ASN A 48 9.14 1.99 8.79
C ASN A 48 9.37 1.67 7.30
N GLU A 49 10.57 1.21 6.98
CA GLU A 49 10.87 0.57 5.69
C GLU A 49 10.07 -0.72 5.49
N TRP A 50 10.06 -1.22 4.24
CA TRP A 50 9.30 -2.40 3.81
C TRP A 50 9.38 -3.59 4.79
N LYS A 51 10.59 -3.99 5.19
CA LYS A 51 10.79 -5.13 6.11
C LYS A 51 10.17 -4.87 7.49
N GLY A 52 10.27 -3.64 7.98
CA GLY A 52 9.69 -3.23 9.26
C GLY A 52 8.16 -3.24 9.23
N GLU A 53 7.55 -2.75 8.15
CA GLU A 53 6.11 -2.80 7.94
C GLU A 53 5.57 -4.22 7.80
N LEU A 54 6.25 -5.05 7.00
CA LEU A 54 5.89 -6.45 6.84
C LEU A 54 5.97 -7.22 8.16
N SER A 55 7.04 -7.01 8.94
CA SER A 55 7.19 -7.59 10.28
C SER A 55 6.08 -7.14 11.23
N TRP A 56 5.74 -5.84 11.20
CA TRP A 56 4.63 -5.28 11.97
C TRP A 56 3.29 -5.94 11.60
N ALA A 57 3.00 -6.08 10.30
CA ALA A 57 1.76 -6.68 9.80
C ALA A 57 1.66 -8.17 10.18
N CYS A 58 2.74 -8.93 10.03
CA CYS A 58 2.85 -10.32 10.48
C CYS A 58 2.59 -10.45 11.99
N ARG A 59 3.09 -9.51 12.79
CA ARG A 59 2.82 -9.47 14.24
C ARG A 59 1.35 -9.15 14.53
N MET A 60 0.72 -8.25 13.78
CA MET A 60 -0.72 -7.97 13.92
C MET A 60 -1.56 -9.21 13.59
N ALA A 61 -1.25 -9.91 12.50
CA ALA A 61 -1.94 -11.13 12.09
C ALA A 61 -1.88 -12.26 13.14
N ARG A 62 -0.83 -12.30 13.97
CA ARG A 62 -0.67 -13.30 15.04
C ARG A 62 -1.43 -12.96 16.33
N LYS A 63 -1.85 -11.71 16.51
CA LYS A 63 -2.58 -11.29 17.72
C LYS A 63 -4.04 -11.73 17.62
N LYS A 64 -4.59 -12.22 18.74
CA LYS A 64 -5.97 -12.69 18.85
C LYS A 64 -6.98 -11.56 19.17
N THR A 65 -6.70 -10.33 18.74
CA THR A 65 -7.60 -9.19 18.94
C THR A 65 -8.20 -8.78 17.61
N GLU A 66 -9.48 -8.45 17.61
CA GLU A 66 -10.20 -7.97 16.43
C GLU A 66 -9.48 -6.79 15.76
N ARG A 67 -9.08 -5.81 16.57
CA ARG A 67 -8.31 -4.64 16.09
C ARG A 67 -7.03 -5.02 15.35
N ALA A 68 -6.31 -6.05 15.81
CA ALA A 68 -5.10 -6.49 15.15
C ALA A 68 -5.39 -7.31 13.87
N ALA A 69 -6.46 -8.11 13.89
CA ALA A 69 -6.95 -8.80 12.70
C ALA A 69 -7.32 -7.80 11.59
N ILE A 70 -8.14 -6.79 11.91
CA ILE A 70 -8.53 -5.71 10.98
C ILE A 70 -7.28 -4.99 10.45
N ALA A 71 -6.33 -4.63 11.31
CA ALA A 71 -5.11 -3.95 10.89
C ALA A 71 -4.26 -4.78 9.91
N SER A 72 -4.15 -6.09 10.15
CA SER A 72 -3.44 -7.00 9.25
C SER A 72 -4.16 -7.19 7.91
N TYR A 73 -5.51 -7.20 7.93
CA TYR A 73 -6.33 -7.29 6.74
C TYR A 73 -6.24 -6.03 5.88
N VAL A 74 -6.35 -4.84 6.49
CA VAL A 74 -6.14 -3.55 5.83
C VAL A 74 -4.75 -3.48 5.21
N PHE A 75 -3.72 -3.95 5.90
CA PHE A 75 -2.37 -4.01 5.34
C PHE A 75 -2.30 -4.89 4.10
N ALA A 76 -2.84 -6.11 4.15
CA ALA A 76 -2.86 -7.02 3.01
C ALA A 76 -3.60 -6.41 1.80
N MET A 77 -4.74 -5.77 2.04
CA MET A 77 -5.50 -5.08 1.00
C MET A 77 -4.76 -3.88 0.42
N LEU A 78 -4.03 -3.12 1.24
CA LEU A 78 -3.20 -2.02 0.76
C LEU A 78 -2.14 -2.53 -0.22
N ILE A 79 -1.40 -3.59 0.14
CA ILE A 79 -0.38 -4.18 -0.73
C ILE A 79 -0.99 -4.64 -2.05
N TYR A 80 -2.12 -5.35 -1.99
CA TYR A 80 -2.84 -5.77 -3.18
C TYR A 80 -3.28 -4.58 -4.06
N SER A 81 -3.90 -3.57 -3.46
CA SER A 81 -4.45 -2.41 -4.18
C SER A 81 -3.32 -1.60 -4.83
N LEU A 82 -2.23 -1.33 -4.11
CA LEU A 82 -1.07 -0.65 -4.68
C LEU A 82 -0.44 -1.43 -5.84
N TRP A 83 -0.33 -2.75 -5.71
CA TRP A 83 0.19 -3.58 -6.80
C TRP A 83 -0.73 -3.54 -8.03
N ARG A 84 -2.05 -3.62 -7.82
CA ARG A 84 -3.06 -3.52 -8.87
C ARG A 84 -2.99 -2.15 -9.57
N GLU A 85 -3.03 -1.05 -8.83
CA GLU A 85 -2.95 0.30 -9.40
C GLU A 85 -1.64 0.53 -10.13
N ARG A 86 -0.51 0.06 -9.59
CA ARG A 86 0.78 0.12 -10.28
C ARG A 86 0.68 -0.55 -11.65
N ASN A 87 0.08 -1.73 -11.75
CA ASN A 87 -0.05 -2.41 -13.03
C ASN A 87 -1.01 -1.68 -14.00
N MET A 88 -2.11 -1.13 -13.49
CA MET A 88 -3.03 -0.30 -14.29
C MET A 88 -2.32 0.92 -14.89
N ILE A 89 -1.53 1.63 -14.10
CA ILE A 89 -0.74 2.79 -14.56
C ILE A 89 0.26 2.36 -15.63
N ARG A 90 0.92 1.21 -15.46
CA ARG A 90 2.00 0.74 -16.34
C ARG A 90 1.49 0.23 -17.67
N PHE A 91 0.38 -0.50 -17.68
CA PHE A 91 -0.08 -1.25 -18.84
C PHE A 91 -1.33 -0.66 -19.49
N GLN A 92 -2.06 0.19 -18.77
CA GLN A 92 -3.34 0.77 -19.23
C GLN A 92 -3.37 2.29 -19.14
N GLN A 93 -2.24 2.94 -18.80
CA GLN A 93 -2.12 4.39 -18.68
C GLN A 93 -3.18 5.02 -17.77
N SER A 94 -3.62 4.30 -16.73
CA SER A 94 -4.60 4.82 -15.78
C SER A 94 -4.02 5.96 -14.94
N THR A 95 -4.91 6.76 -14.37
CA THR A 95 -4.59 7.71 -13.32
C THR A 95 -4.66 7.04 -11.95
N PHE A 96 -4.03 7.65 -10.95
CA PHE A 96 -4.04 7.18 -9.57
C PHE A 96 -4.50 8.30 -8.65
N GLU A 97 -5.40 7.96 -7.74
CA GLU A 97 -5.94 8.90 -6.75
C GLU A 97 -5.92 8.26 -5.37
N GLU A 98 -5.10 8.80 -4.46
CA GLU A 98 -4.89 8.23 -3.11
C GLU A 98 -6.20 7.97 -2.36
N HIS A 99 -7.16 8.88 -2.48
CA HIS A 99 -8.41 8.83 -1.74
C HIS A 99 -9.34 7.70 -2.21
N ILE A 100 -9.26 7.31 -3.49
CA ILE A 100 -10.07 6.22 -4.06
C ILE A 100 -9.68 4.89 -3.41
N ILE A 101 -8.38 4.62 -3.30
CA ILE A 101 -7.88 3.38 -2.67
C ILE A 101 -8.19 3.36 -1.18
N CYS A 102 -7.97 4.48 -0.47
CA CYS A 102 -8.34 4.56 0.94
C CYS A 102 -9.83 4.25 1.14
N ARG A 103 -10.71 4.83 0.30
CA ARG A 103 -12.16 4.60 0.37
C ARG A 103 -12.53 3.16 0.03
N GLU A 104 -11.96 2.60 -1.04
CA GLU A 104 -12.17 1.21 -1.43
C GLU A 104 -11.82 0.26 -0.29
N ILE A 105 -10.66 0.47 0.35
CA ILE A 105 -10.19 -0.37 1.45
C ILE A 105 -11.13 -0.27 2.65
N VAL A 106 -11.49 0.95 3.05
CA VAL A 106 -12.40 1.17 4.18
C VAL A 106 -13.78 0.54 3.93
N LEU A 107 -14.32 0.65 2.71
CA LEU A 107 -15.60 0.05 2.36
C LEU A 107 -15.58 -1.48 2.42
N HIS A 108 -14.51 -2.13 1.93
CA HIS A 108 -14.37 -3.58 2.00
C HIS A 108 -14.25 -4.12 3.42
N VAL A 109 -13.68 -3.34 4.34
CA VAL A 109 -13.62 -3.70 5.77
C VAL A 109 -14.98 -3.55 6.44
N HIS A 110 -15.79 -2.56 6.05
CA HIS A 110 -17.11 -2.33 6.66
C HIS A 110 -18.20 -3.28 6.16
N THR A 111 -18.06 -3.84 4.95
CA THR A 111 -19.07 -4.75 4.36
C THR A 111 -18.86 -6.22 4.69
N ARG A 112 -17.76 -6.57 5.38
CA ARG A 112 -17.43 -7.92 5.84
C ARG A 112 -17.40 -7.98 7.35
#